data_AF-A0AAV5LCV1-F1
#
_entry.id   AF-A0AAV5LCV1-F1
#
_cell.length_a   1.000
_cell.length_b   1.000
_cell.length_c   1.000
_cell.angle_alpha   90.00
_cell.angle_beta   90.00
_cell.angle_gamma   90.00
#
_symmetry.space_group_name_H-M   'P 1'
#
loop_
_entity.id
_entity.type
_entity.pdbx_description
1 polymer ?
#
loop_
_entity_poly.entity_id
_entity_poly.type
_entity_poly.pdbx_seq_one_letter_code
_entity_poly.pdbx_strand_id
1 'polypeptide(L)'
;MLVMPLFKDTGSLLPQMEPPNISVFSIEQMLAADVTEVSQAHFWELVPGHAIGSISLLVKKGIDDRPVLEISHDLCHDLGTQQLAVQTGNE
;
A
#
# COMPACT_ATOMS: atom_id res chain seq x y z
N MET A 1 33.12 7.35 0.41
CA MET A 1 32.69 7.11 -0.99
C MET A 1 31.17 6.94 -0.98
N LEU A 2 30.42 7.99 -1.34
CA LEU A 2 28.95 8.06 -1.18
C LEU A 2 28.16 7.67 -2.43
N VAL A 3 28.82 7.46 -3.56
CA VAL A 3 28.16 7.28 -4.86
C VAL A 3 27.33 6.00 -4.92
N MET A 4 27.88 4.87 -4.47
CA MET A 4 27.19 3.58 -4.58
C MET A 4 25.96 3.45 -3.65
N PRO A 5 26.01 3.90 -2.38
CA PRO A 5 24.81 3.96 -1.53
C PRO A 5 23.73 4.87 -2.12
N LEU A 6 24.08 6.10 -2.52
CA LEU A 6 23.12 7.04 -3.10
C LEU A 6 22.50 6.49 -4.39
N PHE A 7 23.31 5.89 -5.26
CA PHE A 7 22.82 5.28 -6.49
C PHE A 7 21.84 4.14 -6.22
N LYS A 8 22.09 3.31 -5.19
CA LYS A 8 21.17 2.24 -4.79
C LYS A 8 19.87 2.80 -4.22
N ASP A 9 19.96 3.77 -3.32
CA ASP A 9 18.79 4.39 -2.68
C ASP A 9 17.92 5.13 -3.69
N THR A 10 18.53 5.77 -4.70
CA THR A 10 17.78 6.47 -5.76
C THR A 10 17.40 5.56 -6.94
N GLY A 11 18.05 4.41 -7.07
CA GLY A 11 17.90 3.51 -8.20
C GLY A 11 16.56 2.77 -8.21
N SER A 12 15.92 2.64 -7.05
CA SER A 12 14.60 2.03 -6.86
C SER A 12 13.43 2.98 -7.13
N LEU A 13 13.69 4.29 -7.20
CA LEU A 13 12.65 5.31 -7.40
C LEU A 13 12.08 5.34 -8.82
N LEU A 14 12.95 5.40 -9.84
CA LEU A 14 12.51 5.46 -11.24
C LEU A 14 11.70 4.21 -11.65
N PRO A 15 12.06 2.98 -11.23
CA PRO A 15 11.28 1.80 -11.55
C PRO A 15 10.04 1.63 -10.67
N GLN A 16 9.80 2.51 -9.69
CA GLN A 16 8.68 2.42 -8.75
C GLN A 16 8.66 1.07 -8.02
N MET A 17 9.81 0.68 -7.46
CA MET A 17 9.93 -0.58 -6.74
C MET A 17 9.20 -0.53 -5.39
N GLU A 18 8.72 -1.69 -4.95
CA GLU A 18 8.07 -1.84 -3.65
C GLU A 18 9.03 -1.49 -2.50
N PRO A 19 8.61 -0.63 -1.56
CA PRO A 19 9.42 -0.30 -0.39
C PRO A 19 9.63 -1.54 0.50
N PRO A 20 10.82 -1.75 1.09
CA PRO A 20 11.14 -2.95 1.86
C PRO A 20 10.33 -3.08 3.17
N ASN A 21 9.72 -2.00 3.64
CA ASN A 21 8.87 -1.94 4.83
C ASN A 21 7.41 -2.30 4.57
N ILE A 22 7.00 -2.41 3.30
CA ILE A 22 5.62 -2.72 2.93
C ILE A 22 5.60 -4.11 2.30
N SER A 23 4.61 -4.92 2.70
CA SER A 23 4.34 -6.20 2.08
C SER A 23 2.86 -6.30 1.76
N VAL A 24 2.52 -6.31 0.47
CA VAL A 24 1.14 -6.50 -0.01
C VAL A 24 0.48 -7.72 0.64
N PHE A 25 1.20 -8.84 0.74
CA PHE A 25 0.70 -10.06 1.35
C PHE A 25 0.30 -9.87 2.83
N SER A 26 1.06 -9.09 3.59
CA SER A 26 0.70 -8.79 4.99
C SER A 26 -0.58 -7.95 5.06
N ILE A 27 -0.75 -6.99 4.16
CA ILE A 27 -1.96 -6.15 4.08
C ILE A 27 -3.18 -7.00 3.74
N GLU A 28 -3.05 -7.92 2.78
CA GLU A 28 -4.10 -8.89 2.41
C GLU A 28 -4.57 -9.71 3.62
N GLN A 29 -3.63 -10.26 4.39
CA GLN A 29 -3.94 -11.06 5.57
C GLN A 29 -4.65 -10.26 6.66
N MET A 30 -4.29 -8.99 6.84
CA MET A 30 -4.88 -8.13 7.85
C MET A 30 -6.28 -7.64 7.46
N LEU A 31 -6.56 -7.46 6.17
CA LEU A 31 -7.87 -7.02 5.66
C LEU A 31 -8.85 -8.16 5.35
N ALA A 32 -8.41 -9.42 5.38
CA ALA A 32 -9.21 -10.60 5.03
C ALA A 32 -10.51 -10.77 5.85
N ALA A 33 -10.61 -10.12 7.02
CA ALA A 33 -11.82 -10.14 7.85
C ALA A 33 -13.02 -9.46 7.14
N ASP A 34 -12.79 -8.31 6.50
CA ASP A 34 -13.84 -7.45 5.94
C ASP A 34 -13.81 -7.35 4.41
N VAL A 35 -12.67 -7.72 3.80
CA VAL A 35 -12.42 -7.68 2.36
C VAL A 35 -12.43 -9.10 1.78
N THR A 36 -13.07 -9.27 0.62
CA THR A 36 -13.11 -10.53 -0.15
C THR A 36 -11.85 -10.69 -0.99
N GLU A 37 -11.40 -9.61 -1.64
CA GLU A 37 -10.25 -9.62 -2.53
C GLU A 37 -9.50 -8.28 -2.45
N VAL A 38 -8.16 -8.34 -2.42
CA VAL A 38 -7.30 -7.18 -2.66
C VAL A 38 -6.71 -7.36 -4.05
N SER A 39 -6.84 -6.35 -4.90
CA SER A 39 -6.34 -6.35 -6.27
C SER A 39 -5.57 -5.06 -6.55
N GLN A 40 -4.72 -5.10 -7.59
CA GLN A 40 -3.95 -3.93 -8.07
C GLN A 40 -3.15 -3.21 -6.98
N ALA A 41 -2.76 -3.93 -5.93
CA ALA A 41 -1.94 -3.38 -4.86
C ALA A 41 -0.54 -3.05 -5.39
N HIS A 42 -0.20 -1.77 -5.34
CA HIS A 42 1.09 -1.27 -5.81
C HIS A 42 1.57 -0.18 -4.87
N PHE A 43 2.79 -0.34 -4.36
CA PHE A 43 3.44 0.59 -3.44
C PHE A 43 4.80 0.95 -4.00
N TRP A 44 5.20 2.20 -3.85
CA TRP A 44 6.50 2.70 -4.31
C TRP A 44 6.92 3.94 -3.54
N GLU A 45 8.20 4.29 -3.62
CA GLU A 45 8.69 5.56 -3.07
C GLU A 45 8.65 6.67 -4.13
N LEU A 46 8.10 7.84 -3.77
CA LEU A 46 8.13 9.04 -4.61
C LEU A 46 9.45 9.81 -4.45
N VAL A 47 9.95 9.85 -3.22
CA VAL A 47 11.29 10.30 -2.83
C VAL A 47 11.80 9.35 -1.73
N PRO A 48 13.12 9.23 -1.49
CA PRO A 48 13.62 8.34 -0.45
C PRO A 48 12.93 8.58 0.89
N GLY A 49 12.31 7.54 1.46
CA GLY A 49 11.55 7.62 2.72
C GLY A 49 10.14 8.20 2.60
N HIS A 50 9.62 8.44 1.39
CA HIS A 50 8.23 8.82 1.15
C HIS A 50 7.52 7.77 0.28
N ALA A 51 6.99 6.76 0.95
CA ALA A 51 6.21 5.69 0.35
C ALA A 51 4.77 6.13 0.08
N ILE A 52 4.31 5.84 -1.13
CA ILE A 52 2.93 6.02 -1.55
C ILE A 52 2.41 4.71 -2.15
N GLY A 53 1.09 4.57 -2.25
CA GLY A 53 0.53 3.37 -2.83
C GLY A 53 -0.89 3.51 -3.33
N SER A 54 -1.33 2.49 -4.06
CA SER A 54 -2.69 2.30 -4.51
C SER A 54 -3.12 0.87 -4.24
N ILE A 55 -4.34 0.69 -3.74
CA ILE A 55 -4.95 -0.62 -3.54
C ILE A 55 -6.41 -0.59 -3.99
N SER A 56 -6.87 -1.69 -4.58
CA SER A 56 -8.28 -1.91 -4.91
C SER A 56 -8.82 -3.03 -4.01
N LEU A 57 -9.88 -2.75 -3.27
CA LEU A 57 -10.50 -3.64 -2.30
C LEU A 57 -11.88 -4.04 -2.79
N LEU A 58 -12.19 -5.33 -2.80
CA LEU A 58 -13.54 -5.85 -2.98
C LEU A 58 -14.14 -6.15 -1.61
N VAL A 59 -15.12 -5.36 -1.19
CA VAL A 59 -15.70 -5.46 0.16
C VAL A 59 -16.77 -6.56 0.20
N LYS A 60 -16.87 -7.27 1.33
CA LYS A 60 -17.91 -8.30 1.50
C LYS A 60 -19.30 -7.68 1.49
N LYS A 61 -20.25 -8.40 0.87
CA LYS A 61 -21.64 -7.95 0.75
C LYS A 61 -22.27 -7.64 2.11
N GLY A 62 -22.71 -6.39 2.28
CA GLY A 62 -23.40 -5.91 3.48
C GLY A 62 -22.51 -5.23 4.53
N ILE A 63 -21.22 -5.07 4.27
CA ILE A 63 -20.31 -4.21 5.05
C ILE A 63 -20.34 -2.79 4.45
N ASP A 64 -20.25 -1.76 5.31
CA ASP A 64 -20.10 -0.37 4.85
C ASP A 64 -18.65 -0.13 4.40
N ASP A 65 -18.46 0.50 3.25
CA ASP A 65 -17.14 0.73 2.64
C ASP A 65 -16.30 1.71 3.47
N ARG A 66 -16.96 2.62 4.19
CA ARG A 66 -16.29 3.69 4.97
C ARG A 66 -15.36 3.17 6.08
N PRO A 67 -15.78 2.29 7.00
CA PRO A 67 -14.88 1.74 8.01
C PRO A 67 -13.75 0.91 7.39
N VAL A 68 -14.00 0.21 6.28
CA VAL A 68 -12.95 -0.54 5.56
C VAL A 68 -11.91 0.41 4.98
N LEU A 69 -12.34 1.55 4.44
CA LEU A 69 -11.46 2.60 3.92
C LEU A 69 -10.59 3.21 5.03
N GLU A 70 -11.17 3.48 6.20
CA GLU A 70 -10.44 4.04 7.36
C GLU A 70 -9.41 3.04 7.90
N ILE A 71 -9.81 1.77 8.11
CA ILE A 71 -8.91 0.72 8.60
C ILE A 71 -7.76 0.48 7.62
N SER A 72 -8.05 0.43 6.32
CA SER A 72 -7.01 0.22 5.30
C SER A 72 -6.05 1.39 5.19
N HIS A 73 -6.54 2.62 5.34
CA HIS A 73 -5.71 3.82 5.38
C HIS A 73 -4.79 3.82 6.61
N ASP A 74 -5.35 3.59 7.80
CA ASP A 74 -4.60 3.58 9.06
C ASP A 74 -3.54 2.47 9.07
N LEU A 75 -3.90 1.28 8.59
CA LEU A 75 -2.96 0.16 8.48
C LEU A 75 -1.78 0.48 7.57
N CYS A 76 -2.03 1.02 6.38
CA CYS A 76 -0.95 1.36 5.46
C CYS A 76 -0.13 2.55 5.98
N HIS A 77 -0.74 3.46 6.73
CA HIS A 77 -0.05 4.57 7.38
C HIS A 77 0.92 4.06 8.45
N ASP A 78 0.50 3.10 9.28
CA ASP A 78 1.34 2.46 10.29
C ASP A 78 2.53 1.69 9.67
N LEU A 79 2.35 1.15 8.46
CA LEU A 79 3.42 0.54 7.67
C LEU A 79 4.39 1.55 7.04
N GLY A 80 4.11 2.85 7.17
CA GLY A 80 4.96 3.94 6.70
C GLY A 80 4.55 4.54 5.37
N THR A 81 3.34 4.26 4.88
CA THR A 81 2.79 4.89 3.66
C THR A 81 2.23 6.27 3.99
N GLN A 82 2.76 7.32 3.37
CA GLN A 82 2.29 8.68 3.60
C GLN A 82 1.03 9.02 2.81
N GLN A 83 0.85 8.42 1.63
CA GLN A 83 -0.33 8.65 0.81
C GLN A 83 -0.80 7.34 0.17
N LEU A 84 -2.06 6.99 0.44
CA LEU A 84 -2.69 5.79 -0.10
C LEU A 84 -3.94 6.17 -0.90
N ALA A 85 -4.03 5.69 -2.13
CA ALA A 85 -5.27 5.70 -2.90
C ALA A 85 -5.99 4.36 -2.72
N VAL A 86 -7.16 4.38 -2.08
CA VAL A 86 -8.00 3.19 -1.90
C VAL A 86 -9.19 3.27 -2.83
N GLN A 87 -9.39 2.22 -3.63
CA GLN A 87 -10.59 2.04 -4.44
C GLN A 87 -11.41 0.90 -3.83
N THR A 88 -12.68 1.14 -3.54
CA THR A 88 -13.59 0.10 -3.07
C THR A 88 -14.54 -0.30 -4.19
N GLY A 89 -14.57 -1.59 -4.50
CA GLY A 89 -15.57 -2.22 -5.35
C GLY A 89 -16.56 -3.01 -4.50
N ASN A 90 -17.83 -3.01 -4.91
CA ASN A 90 -18.87 -3.81 -4.27
C ASN A 90 -19.25 -4.98 -5.17
N GLU A 91 -19.36 -6.17 -4.58
CA GLU A 91 -19.81 -7.41 -5.24
C GLU A 91 -21.34 -7.54 -5.28
#